data_AF-A0A963UFI9-F1
#
_entry.id   AF-A0A963UFI9-F1
#
_cell.length_a   1.000
_cell.length_b   1.000
_cell.length_c   1.000
_cell.angle_alpha   90.00
_cell.angle_beta   90.00
_cell.angle_gamma   90.00
#
_symmetry.space_group_name_H-M   'P 1'
#
loop_
_entity.id
_entity.type
_entity.pdbx_description
1 polymer ?
#
loop_
_entity_poly.entity_id
_entity_poly.type
_entity_poly.pdbx_seq_one_letter_code
_entity_poly.pdbx_strand_id
1 'polypeptide(L)'
;AILHLLYSRFFARAMHICGHLPAKAIEPFDALFTQGMVTHETYATRSKDGRPVWHTPDEVTRTAEGATLADGTPVEIGPVIKMSKSKKNVVDPMDIIARYGADTARWFVMSDSPPERDVEWTAAGADATQKHLSRVWRLAAEIDVRGGTDTTQDEALLKAMHRTIADVTAGIEGFAFNKAVAKLYEFTNTFAKSDASAATKRVAMRTLAQLMSPMVPHLAEEVWAITGGAGLVARAPWPKADPAMLVEDTVTLPIQINGKRRAEIVVAKDLPPTEVEKIVLADEAVLKALAGAAPKKLIVVPGRIVNVVL
;
A
#
# COMPACT_ATOMS: atom_id res chain seq x y z
N ALA A 1 -18.60 -11.94 17.22
CA ALA A 1 -19.75 -11.10 16.82
C ALA A 1 -20.92 -11.16 17.82
N ILE A 2 -21.37 -12.32 18.31
CA ILE A 2 -22.65 -12.40 19.06
C ILE A 2 -22.58 -11.81 20.47
N LEU A 3 -21.74 -12.33 21.37
CA LEU A 3 -21.81 -12.00 22.81
C LEU A 3 -21.53 -10.52 23.12
N HIS A 4 -20.28 -10.08 22.96
CA HIS A 4 -19.85 -8.74 23.38
C HIS A 4 -20.67 -7.62 22.74
N LEU A 5 -20.94 -7.69 21.43
CA LEU A 5 -21.70 -6.65 20.73
C LEU A 5 -23.17 -6.64 21.16
N LEU A 6 -23.78 -7.81 21.36
CA LEU A 6 -25.15 -7.89 21.86
C LEU A 6 -25.26 -7.35 23.30
N TYR A 7 -24.33 -7.75 24.17
CA TYR A 7 -24.30 -7.26 25.55
C TYR A 7 -24.07 -5.75 25.61
N SER A 8 -23.20 -5.20 24.76
CA SER A 8 -22.97 -3.75 24.69
C SER A 8 -24.26 -3.01 24.31
N ARG A 9 -25.01 -3.51 23.31
CA ARG A 9 -26.32 -2.95 22.92
C ARG A 9 -27.36 -3.07 24.02
N PHE A 10 -27.41 -4.21 24.71
CA PHE A 10 -28.29 -4.41 25.86
C PHE A 10 -28.01 -3.39 26.97
N PHE A 11 -26.75 -3.22 27.35
CA PHE A 11 -26.35 -2.25 28.38
C PHE A 11 -26.63 -0.82 27.95
N ALA A 12 -26.35 -0.44 26.71
CA ALA A 12 -26.65 0.90 26.20
C ALA A 12 -28.16 1.23 26.31
N ARG A 13 -29.03 0.28 25.92
CA ARG A 13 -30.49 0.40 26.05
C ARG A 13 -30.95 0.50 27.50
N ALA A 14 -30.42 -0.36 28.38
CA ALA A 14 -30.75 -0.32 29.80
C ALA A 14 -30.33 1.01 30.45
N MET A 15 -29.11 1.48 30.15
CA MET A 15 -28.61 2.76 30.66
C MET A 15 -29.42 3.95 30.14
N HIS A 16 -29.94 3.88 28.90
CA HIS A 16 -30.87 4.89 28.42
C HIS A 16 -32.20 4.89 29.20
N ILE A 17 -32.81 3.71 29.41
CA ILE A 17 -34.07 3.57 30.17
C ILE A 17 -33.91 4.09 31.60
N CYS A 18 -32.77 3.84 32.23
CA CYS A 18 -32.46 4.31 33.59
C CYS A 18 -31.99 5.78 33.64
N GLY A 19 -31.99 6.52 32.52
CA GLY A 19 -31.64 7.95 32.49
C GLY A 19 -30.15 8.26 32.53
N HIS A 20 -29.28 7.27 32.35
CA HIS A 20 -27.82 7.43 32.37
C HIS A 20 -27.20 7.65 30.98
N LEU A 21 -27.94 7.36 29.91
CA LEU A 21 -27.53 7.67 28.53
C LEU A 21 -28.60 8.48 27.79
N PRO A 22 -28.18 9.42 26.91
CA PRO A 22 -29.10 10.11 26.02
C PRO A 22 -29.63 9.15 24.94
N ALA A 23 -30.80 9.47 24.36
CA ALA A 23 -31.43 8.64 23.32
C ALA A 23 -30.52 8.38 22.12
N LYS A 24 -29.67 9.35 21.75
CA LYS A 24 -28.70 9.22 20.66
C LYS A 24 -27.63 8.13 20.89
N ALA A 25 -27.49 7.61 22.11
CA ALA A 25 -26.51 6.60 22.48
C ALA A 25 -27.15 5.23 22.78
N ILE A 26 -28.41 5.02 22.38
CA ILE A 26 -29.12 3.74 22.58
C ILE A 26 -28.51 2.60 21.75
N GLU A 27 -27.93 2.92 20.60
CA GLU A 27 -27.00 2.07 19.88
C GLU A 27 -25.58 2.60 20.15
N PRO A 28 -24.69 1.82 20.80
CA PRO A 28 -23.42 2.34 21.32
C PRO A 28 -22.32 2.52 20.25
N PHE A 29 -22.54 2.06 19.02
CA PHE A 29 -21.56 2.10 17.95
C PHE A 29 -22.23 2.61 16.66
N ASP A 30 -21.79 3.74 16.12
CA ASP A 30 -22.28 4.27 14.84
C ASP A 30 -21.81 3.43 13.64
N ALA A 31 -20.66 2.79 13.78
CA ALA A 31 -20.06 1.92 12.78
C ALA A 31 -19.35 0.73 13.44
N LEU A 32 -19.29 -0.38 12.71
CA LEU A 32 -18.55 -1.58 13.09
C LEU A 32 -17.72 -2.05 11.90
N PHE A 33 -16.41 -2.10 12.08
CA PHE A 33 -15.49 -2.73 11.14
C PHE A 33 -14.89 -3.98 11.80
N THR A 34 -15.03 -5.13 11.16
CA THR A 34 -14.48 -6.40 11.67
C THR A 34 -13.23 -6.77 10.88
N GLN A 35 -12.08 -6.61 11.49
CA GLN A 35 -10.81 -6.96 10.89
C GLN A 35 -10.63 -8.48 10.73
N GLY A 36 -9.82 -8.87 9.76
CA GLY A 36 -9.34 -10.24 9.61
C GLY A 36 -8.40 -10.67 10.73
N MET A 37 -8.06 -11.95 10.76
CA MET A 37 -7.15 -12.52 11.74
C MET A 37 -5.70 -12.43 11.25
N VAL A 38 -4.77 -12.21 12.18
CA VAL A 38 -3.35 -12.46 11.90
C VAL A 38 -3.09 -13.96 12.00
N THR A 39 -2.45 -14.52 10.98
CA THR A 39 -2.17 -15.95 10.83
C THR A 39 -0.67 -16.21 10.77
N HIS A 40 -0.29 -17.44 11.13
CA HIS A 40 1.08 -17.92 11.05
C HIS A 40 1.07 -19.45 10.97
N GLU A 41 2.09 -20.02 10.34
CA GLU A 41 2.35 -21.47 10.35
C GLU A 41 2.51 -21.99 11.78
N THR A 42 2.23 -23.27 11.98
CA THR A 42 2.34 -23.93 13.28
C THR A 42 3.52 -24.89 13.29
N TYR A 43 4.10 -25.12 14.46
CA TYR A 43 5.26 -26.00 14.61
C TYR A 43 4.97 -27.06 15.65
N ALA A 44 5.15 -28.34 15.29
CA ALA A 44 4.90 -29.43 16.21
C ALA A 44 5.95 -30.53 16.14
N THR A 45 6.24 -31.12 17.30
CA THR A 45 6.82 -32.46 17.40
C THR A 45 5.73 -33.45 17.84
N ARG A 46 6.04 -34.75 17.85
CA ARG A 46 5.09 -35.79 18.30
C ARG A 46 5.52 -36.34 19.66
N SER A 47 4.58 -36.38 20.61
CA SER A 47 4.79 -37.07 21.88
C SER A 47 4.84 -38.59 21.67
N LYS A 48 5.22 -39.33 22.72
CA LYS A 48 5.20 -40.82 22.71
C LYS A 48 3.82 -41.40 22.37
N ASP A 49 2.75 -40.67 22.68
CA ASP A 49 1.37 -41.07 22.40
C ASP A 49 0.84 -40.50 21.05
N GLY A 50 1.72 -39.95 20.21
CA GLY A 50 1.39 -39.41 18.89
C GLY A 50 0.70 -38.03 18.88
N ARG A 51 0.52 -37.41 20.05
CA ARG A 51 -0.10 -36.07 20.17
C ARG A 51 0.87 -34.96 19.75
N PRO A 52 0.39 -33.88 19.12
CA PRO A 52 1.24 -32.76 18.77
C PRO A 52 1.70 -32.00 20.04
N VAL A 53 3.00 -31.80 20.15
CA VAL A 53 3.63 -30.89 21.12
C VAL A 53 4.01 -29.64 20.34
N TRP A 54 3.27 -28.56 20.57
CA TRP A 54 3.45 -27.30 19.86
C TRP A 54 4.67 -26.54 20.36
N HIS A 55 5.34 -25.88 19.42
CA HIS A 55 6.52 -25.04 19.64
C HIS A 55 6.25 -23.63 19.12
N THR A 56 6.87 -22.67 19.77
CA THR A 56 6.84 -21.25 19.39
C THR A 56 7.81 -20.99 18.23
N PRO A 57 7.59 -19.94 17.42
CA PRO A 57 8.48 -19.63 16.30
C PRO A 57 9.94 -19.40 16.72
N ASP A 58 10.19 -18.86 17.91
CA ASP A 58 11.52 -18.62 18.47
C ASP A 58 12.23 -19.90 18.94
N GLU A 59 11.49 -20.98 19.24
CA GLU A 59 12.04 -22.30 19.54
C GLU A 59 12.49 -23.06 18.28
N VAL A 60 12.18 -22.55 17.07
CA VAL A 60 12.32 -23.27 15.80
C VAL A 60 13.32 -22.60 14.86
N THR A 61 14.32 -23.36 14.40
CA THR A 61 15.25 -22.94 13.35
C THR A 61 14.81 -23.51 12.01
N ARG A 62 14.50 -22.64 11.05
CA ARG A 62 14.18 -23.01 9.66
C ARG A 62 15.44 -23.11 8.81
N THR A 63 15.50 -24.16 8.00
CA THR A 63 16.57 -24.46 7.02
C THR A 63 15.93 -24.77 5.66
N ALA A 64 16.75 -24.91 4.61
CA ALA A 64 16.23 -25.30 3.30
C ALA A 64 15.65 -26.72 3.31
N GLU A 65 16.15 -27.58 4.20
CA GLU A 65 15.76 -28.99 4.33
C GLU A 65 14.55 -29.20 5.28
N GLY A 66 14.15 -28.19 6.05
CA GLY A 66 13.01 -28.29 6.98
C GLY A 66 13.14 -27.38 8.21
N ALA A 67 12.50 -27.77 9.31
CA ALA A 67 12.54 -27.05 10.58
C ALA A 67 13.07 -27.97 11.70
N THR A 68 13.86 -27.41 12.62
CA THR A 68 14.44 -28.14 13.75
C THR A 68 14.37 -27.32 15.04
N LEU A 69 14.38 -28.00 16.19
CA LEU A 69 14.66 -27.37 17.48
C LEU A 69 16.18 -27.17 17.68
N ALA A 70 16.56 -26.45 18.73
CA ALA A 70 17.98 -26.19 19.04
C ALA A 70 18.82 -27.45 19.27
N ASP A 71 18.20 -28.56 19.67
CA ASP A 71 18.85 -29.86 19.85
C ASP A 71 18.91 -30.71 18.56
N GLY A 72 18.46 -30.17 17.44
CA GLY A 72 18.41 -30.84 16.13
C GLY A 72 17.16 -31.69 15.90
N THR A 73 16.22 -31.75 16.86
CA THR A 73 14.98 -32.52 16.68
C THR A 73 14.16 -31.97 15.51
N PRO A 74 13.78 -32.80 14.52
CA PRO A 74 12.94 -32.36 13.41
C PRO A 74 11.54 -31.91 13.87
N VAL A 75 11.08 -30.80 13.30
CA VAL A 75 9.79 -30.17 13.60
C VAL A 75 8.90 -30.23 12.35
N GLU A 76 7.65 -30.65 12.54
CA GLU A 76 6.60 -30.62 11.52
C GLU A 76 6.08 -29.19 11.38
N ILE A 77 6.17 -28.65 10.16
CA ILE A 77 5.55 -27.37 9.80
C ILE A 77 4.10 -27.65 9.39
N GLY A 78 3.16 -27.16 10.20
CA GLY A 78 1.74 -27.27 9.96
C GLY A 78 1.18 -26.11 9.14
N PRO A 79 -0.15 -26.10 8.92
CA PRO A 79 -0.80 -25.08 8.10
C PRO A 79 -0.73 -23.68 8.73
N VAL A 80 -0.84 -22.66 7.88
CA VAL A 80 -1.06 -21.26 8.27
C VAL A 80 -2.48 -21.12 8.81
N ILE A 81 -2.58 -20.80 10.10
CA ILE A 81 -3.86 -20.63 10.79
C ILE A 81 -3.80 -19.41 11.70
N LYS A 82 -4.96 -18.98 12.21
CA LYS A 82 -5.07 -17.95 13.23
C LYS A 82 -4.06 -18.16 14.36
N MET A 83 -3.31 -17.10 14.70
CA MET A 83 -2.41 -17.11 15.85
C MET A 83 -3.18 -17.40 17.15
N SER A 84 -2.67 -18.33 17.97
CA SER A 84 -3.28 -18.67 19.26
C SER A 84 -2.28 -19.21 20.27
N LYS A 85 -2.49 -18.90 21.55
CA LYS A 85 -1.66 -19.42 22.65
C LYS A 85 -1.67 -20.95 22.73
N SER A 86 -2.78 -21.61 22.37
CA SER A 86 -2.91 -23.07 22.41
C SER A 86 -2.11 -23.79 21.33
N LYS A 87 -1.85 -23.13 20.20
CA LYS A 87 -1.03 -23.65 19.09
C LYS A 87 0.39 -23.12 19.08
N LYS A 88 0.72 -22.22 20.03
CA LYS A 88 2.02 -21.56 20.17
C LYS A 88 2.53 -20.85 18.91
N ASN A 89 1.71 -20.63 17.88
CA ASN A 89 2.08 -19.92 16.66
C ASN A 89 1.95 -18.39 16.78
N VAL A 90 2.02 -17.84 18.00
CA VAL A 90 1.97 -16.40 18.21
C VAL A 90 3.36 -15.85 17.98
N VAL A 91 3.47 -14.82 17.14
CA VAL A 91 4.70 -14.04 17.00
C VAL A 91 4.61 -12.84 17.92
N ASP A 92 5.61 -12.66 18.79
CA ASP A 92 5.64 -11.51 19.69
C ASP A 92 5.93 -10.23 18.88
N PRO A 93 5.05 -9.20 18.91
CA PRO A 93 5.32 -7.94 18.26
C PRO A 93 6.58 -7.23 18.79
N MET A 94 7.00 -7.49 20.03
CA MET A 94 8.14 -6.84 20.65
C MET A 94 9.46 -7.16 19.95
N ASP A 95 9.64 -8.40 19.47
CA ASP A 95 10.84 -8.78 18.72
C ASP A 95 10.98 -7.98 17.43
N ILE A 96 9.85 -7.73 16.76
CA ILE A 96 9.82 -6.96 15.53
C ILE A 96 10.07 -5.48 15.83
N ILE A 97 9.43 -4.94 16.86
CA ILE A 97 9.63 -3.55 17.26
C ILE A 97 11.10 -3.33 17.64
N ALA A 98 11.72 -4.28 18.35
CA ALA A 98 13.13 -4.22 18.72
C ALA A 98 14.08 -4.31 17.51
N ARG A 99 13.78 -5.17 16.53
CA ARG A 99 14.64 -5.37 15.34
C ARG A 99 14.44 -4.32 14.25
N TYR A 100 13.20 -3.88 14.04
CA TYR A 100 12.79 -3.10 12.88
C TYR A 100 12.14 -1.75 13.21
N GLY A 101 11.78 -1.52 14.48
CA GLY A 101 11.04 -0.34 14.91
C GLY A 101 9.52 -0.47 14.76
N ALA A 102 8.79 0.33 15.54
CA ALA A 102 7.33 0.33 15.59
C ALA A 102 6.69 0.68 14.24
N ASP A 103 7.28 1.61 13.50
CA ASP A 103 6.76 2.05 12.20
C ASP A 103 6.82 0.93 11.15
N THR A 104 7.89 0.14 11.14
CA THR A 104 7.97 -1.03 10.26
C THR A 104 6.86 -2.03 10.57
N ALA A 105 6.63 -2.34 11.85
CA ALA A 105 5.58 -3.27 12.26
C ALA A 105 4.18 -2.77 11.85
N ARG A 106 3.89 -1.49 12.07
CA ARG A 106 2.61 -0.86 11.70
C ARG A 106 2.41 -0.91 10.19
N TRP A 107 3.38 -0.41 9.43
CA TRP A 107 3.28 -0.34 7.97
C TRP A 107 3.12 -1.72 7.34
N PHE A 108 3.89 -2.71 7.80
CA PHE A 108 3.79 -4.08 7.29
C PHE A 108 2.35 -4.61 7.41
N VAL A 109 1.77 -4.54 8.61
CA VAL A 109 0.40 -5.04 8.88
C VAL A 109 -0.65 -4.34 8.02
N MET A 110 -0.48 -3.05 7.74
CA MET A 110 -1.42 -2.29 6.90
C MET A 110 -1.17 -2.47 5.39
N SER A 111 0.02 -2.89 4.98
CA SER A 111 0.43 -2.96 3.58
C SER A 111 -0.01 -4.23 2.86
N ASP A 112 -0.03 -5.35 3.58
CA ASP A 112 -0.05 -6.68 2.98
C ASP A 112 -1.44 -7.07 2.45
N SER A 113 -2.47 -6.93 3.29
CA SER A 113 -3.83 -7.33 2.94
C SER A 113 -4.87 -6.27 3.33
N PRO A 114 -6.04 -6.26 2.64
CA PRO A 114 -7.19 -5.48 3.09
C PRO A 114 -7.52 -5.79 4.56
N PRO A 115 -7.93 -4.79 5.35
CA PRO A 115 -8.07 -4.96 6.80
C PRO A 115 -9.12 -6.00 7.21
N GLU A 116 -10.08 -6.35 6.34
CA GLU A 116 -11.09 -7.39 6.53
C GLU A 116 -10.60 -8.82 6.21
N ARG A 117 -9.41 -8.96 5.60
CA ARG A 117 -8.84 -10.26 5.24
C ARG A 117 -7.78 -10.69 6.25
N ASP A 118 -7.61 -12.00 6.37
CA ASP A 118 -6.53 -12.56 7.16
C ASP A 118 -5.17 -12.15 6.58
N VAL A 119 -4.23 -11.78 7.46
CA VAL A 119 -2.86 -11.39 7.11
C VAL A 119 -1.92 -12.48 7.60
N GLU A 120 -1.06 -12.97 6.72
CA GLU A 120 0.04 -13.84 7.12
C GLU A 120 1.22 -12.99 7.61
N TRP A 121 1.72 -13.32 8.79
CA TRP A 121 2.93 -12.70 9.29
C TRP A 121 4.18 -13.33 8.65
N THR A 122 5.04 -12.54 8.00
CA THR A 122 6.31 -13.02 7.42
C THR A 122 7.50 -12.09 7.71
N ALA A 123 8.67 -12.66 7.97
CA ALA A 123 9.91 -11.89 8.17
C ALA A 123 10.32 -11.10 6.91
N ALA A 124 10.11 -11.70 5.73
CA ALA A 124 10.41 -11.06 4.46
C ALA A 124 9.58 -9.78 4.22
N GLY A 125 8.31 -9.76 4.65
CA GLY A 125 7.46 -8.58 4.59
C GLY A 125 7.94 -7.45 5.49
N ALA A 126 8.41 -7.78 6.70
CA ALA A 126 9.02 -6.82 7.63
C ALA A 126 10.32 -6.22 7.04
N ASP A 127 11.21 -7.06 6.49
CA ASP A 127 12.44 -6.60 5.83
C ASP A 127 12.16 -5.66 4.65
N ALA A 128 11.21 -6.00 3.79
CA ALA A 128 10.83 -5.18 2.65
C ALA A 128 10.31 -3.81 3.09
N THR A 129 9.51 -3.80 4.17
CA THR A 129 8.98 -2.57 4.76
C THR A 129 10.09 -1.70 5.33
N GLN A 130 11.02 -2.27 6.11
CA GLN A 130 12.14 -1.52 6.68
C GLN A 130 13.01 -0.87 5.59
N LYS A 131 13.28 -1.60 4.49
CA LYS A 131 14.02 -1.06 3.33
C LYS A 131 13.32 0.12 2.69
N HIS A 132 12.00 0.07 2.58
CA HIS A 132 11.22 1.18 2.04
C HIS A 132 11.24 2.41 2.95
N LEU A 133 10.96 2.24 4.24
CA LEU A 133 10.98 3.34 5.21
C LEU A 133 12.37 3.98 5.32
N SER A 134 13.43 3.17 5.29
CA SER A 134 14.81 3.66 5.22
C SER A 134 15.10 4.46 3.95
N ARG A 135 14.52 4.04 2.81
CA ARG A 135 14.63 4.77 1.55
C ARG A 135 13.92 6.11 1.60
N VAL A 136 12.73 6.19 2.21
CA VAL A 136 12.00 7.45 2.42
C VAL A 136 12.86 8.42 3.25
N TRP A 137 13.39 7.95 4.38
CA TRP A 137 14.30 8.75 5.22
C TRP A 137 15.49 9.29 4.43
N ARG A 138 16.20 8.41 3.70
CA ARG A 138 17.35 8.81 2.88
C ARG A 138 16.97 9.85 1.83
N LEU A 139 15.86 9.65 1.12
CA LEU A 139 15.38 10.59 0.10
C LEU A 139 15.08 11.97 0.70
N ALA A 140 14.53 12.02 1.92
CA ALA A 140 14.24 13.27 2.61
C ALA A 140 15.53 13.98 3.10
N ALA A 141 16.45 13.23 3.71
CA ALA A 141 17.71 13.76 4.23
C ALA A 141 18.66 14.28 3.12
N GLU A 142 18.55 13.73 1.91
CA GLU A 142 19.43 14.09 0.79
C GLU A 142 18.87 15.17 -0.13
N ILE A 143 17.68 15.74 0.13
CA ILE A 143 17.06 16.75 -0.77
C ILE A 143 17.99 17.94 -1.01
N ASP A 144 18.70 18.41 0.02
CA ASP A 144 19.55 19.59 -0.08
C ASP A 144 20.93 19.29 -0.69
N VAL A 145 21.37 18.03 -0.63
CA VAL A 145 22.68 17.58 -1.14
C VAL A 145 22.59 17.09 -2.58
N ARG A 146 21.47 16.44 -2.94
CA ARG A 146 21.19 15.84 -4.25
C ARG A 146 20.04 16.52 -4.99
N GLY A 147 19.63 17.70 -4.52
CA GLY A 147 18.45 18.40 -5.03
C GLY A 147 18.48 18.54 -6.54
N GLY A 148 17.30 18.38 -7.15
CA GLY A 148 17.19 18.59 -8.59
C GLY A 148 17.22 20.09 -8.92
N THR A 149 17.70 20.40 -10.12
CA THR A 149 17.76 21.76 -10.66
C THR A 149 16.78 21.96 -11.82
N ASP A 150 16.12 20.89 -12.27
CA ASP A 150 15.27 20.92 -13.44
C ASP A 150 13.84 21.33 -13.08
N THR A 151 13.58 22.62 -13.18
CA THR A 151 12.24 23.19 -12.91
C THR A 151 11.18 22.70 -13.90
N THR A 152 11.56 22.12 -15.04
CA THR A 152 10.57 21.60 -16.02
C THR A 152 9.85 20.36 -15.53
N GLN A 153 10.42 19.65 -14.54
CA GLN A 153 9.81 18.48 -13.91
C GLN A 153 8.93 18.81 -12.69
N ASP A 154 8.89 20.08 -12.26
CA ASP A 154 8.16 20.50 -11.06
C ASP A 154 6.67 20.21 -11.17
N GLU A 155 6.06 20.58 -12.30
CA GLU A 155 4.64 20.34 -12.53
C GLU A 155 4.30 18.85 -12.52
N ALA A 156 5.15 18.01 -13.13
CA ALA A 156 4.94 16.57 -13.16
C ALA A 156 4.99 15.97 -11.74
N LEU A 157 5.94 16.39 -10.90
CA LEU A 157 6.04 15.93 -9.51
C LEU A 157 4.86 16.44 -8.66
N LEU A 158 4.41 17.68 -8.87
CA LEU A 158 3.24 18.23 -8.18
C LEU A 158 1.94 17.53 -8.58
N LYS A 159 1.73 17.24 -9.87
CA LYS A 159 0.57 16.45 -10.34
C LYS A 159 0.57 15.05 -9.70
N ALA A 160 1.73 14.38 -9.64
CA ALA A 160 1.86 13.10 -8.96
C ALA A 160 1.56 13.20 -7.45
N MET A 161 2.02 14.26 -6.78
CA MET A 161 1.74 14.53 -5.37
C MET A 161 0.25 14.70 -5.09
N HIS A 162 -0.44 15.56 -5.87
CA HIS A 162 -1.88 15.80 -5.70
C HIS A 162 -2.73 14.56 -6.00
N ARG A 163 -2.35 13.76 -7.00
CA ARG A 163 -2.99 12.45 -7.21
C ARG A 163 -2.83 11.53 -6.01
N THR A 164 -1.61 11.46 -5.46
CA THR A 164 -1.33 10.65 -4.27
C THR A 164 -2.16 11.14 -3.07
N ILE A 165 -2.31 12.46 -2.88
CA ILE A 165 -3.21 13.00 -1.86
C ILE A 165 -4.64 12.46 -2.05
N ALA A 166 -5.20 12.57 -3.25
CA ALA A 166 -6.57 12.12 -3.54
C ALA A 166 -6.74 10.61 -3.29
N ASP A 167 -5.82 9.79 -3.82
CA ASP A 167 -5.89 8.33 -3.73
C ASP A 167 -5.70 7.83 -2.29
N VAL A 168 -4.75 8.41 -1.53
CA VAL A 168 -4.52 8.05 -0.12
C VAL A 168 -5.69 8.49 0.75
N THR A 169 -6.25 9.68 0.52
CA THR A 169 -7.43 10.17 1.25
C THR A 169 -8.60 9.22 1.05
N ALA A 170 -8.92 8.88 -0.21
CA ALA A 170 -9.99 7.93 -0.52
C ALA A 170 -9.71 6.53 0.06
N GLY A 171 -8.45 6.09 0.06
CA GLY A 171 -8.05 4.83 0.68
C GLY A 171 -8.27 4.81 2.19
N ILE A 172 -7.95 5.89 2.90
CA ILE A 172 -8.15 5.97 4.35
C ILE A 172 -9.65 6.06 4.69
N GLU A 173 -10.39 6.95 4.04
CA GLU A 173 -11.84 7.12 4.28
C GLU A 173 -12.63 5.87 3.93
N GLY A 174 -12.21 5.14 2.90
CA GLY A 174 -12.80 3.88 2.47
C GLY A 174 -12.30 2.63 3.22
N PHE A 175 -11.49 2.78 4.26
CA PHE A 175 -10.87 1.65 5.00
C PHE A 175 -10.05 0.69 4.10
N ALA A 176 -9.49 1.18 2.99
CA ALA A 176 -8.63 0.45 2.07
C ALA A 176 -7.15 0.83 2.27
N PHE A 177 -6.64 0.60 3.49
CA PHE A 177 -5.29 1.03 3.90
C PHE A 177 -4.18 0.44 3.03
N ASN A 178 -4.30 -0.83 2.62
CA ASN A 178 -3.35 -1.48 1.74
C ASN A 178 -3.24 -0.78 0.37
N LYS A 179 -4.36 -0.29 -0.17
CA LYS A 179 -4.36 0.51 -1.41
C LYS A 179 -3.71 1.88 -1.20
N ALA A 180 -3.98 2.53 -0.06
CA ALA A 180 -3.32 3.78 0.29
C ALA A 180 -1.80 3.60 0.40
N VAL A 181 -1.35 2.55 1.08
CA VAL A 181 0.08 2.19 1.19
C VAL A 181 0.70 1.92 -0.18
N ALA A 182 0.02 1.19 -1.07
CA ALA A 182 0.50 0.97 -2.43
C ALA A 182 0.74 2.29 -3.19
N LYS A 183 -0.14 3.29 -3.00
CA LYS A 183 0.01 4.62 -3.60
C LYS A 183 1.20 5.40 -3.01
N LEU A 184 1.49 5.22 -1.72
CA LEU A 184 2.68 5.79 -1.09
C LEU A 184 3.97 5.14 -1.62
N TYR A 185 3.98 3.83 -1.87
CA TYR A 185 5.07 3.15 -2.56
C TYR A 185 5.30 3.70 -3.98
N GLU A 186 4.22 3.84 -4.77
CA GLU A 186 4.26 4.42 -6.11
C GLU A 186 4.82 5.84 -6.08
N PHE A 187 4.31 6.71 -5.20
CA PHE A 187 4.76 8.08 -5.10
C PHE A 187 6.22 8.21 -4.67
N THR A 188 6.67 7.39 -3.71
CA THR A 188 8.09 7.35 -3.31
C THR A 188 8.99 6.97 -4.49
N ASN A 189 8.55 6.06 -5.37
CA ASN A 189 9.28 5.70 -6.57
C ASN A 189 9.31 6.83 -7.60
N THR A 190 8.20 7.53 -7.80
CA THR A 190 8.12 8.71 -8.67
C THR A 190 9.03 9.82 -8.17
N PHE A 191 8.97 10.14 -6.87
CA PHE A 191 9.82 11.12 -6.22
C PHE A 191 11.30 10.82 -6.44
N ALA A 192 11.71 9.57 -6.22
CA ALA A 192 13.11 9.17 -6.35
C ALA A 192 13.68 9.27 -7.78
N LYS A 193 12.81 9.25 -8.80
CA LYS A 193 13.21 9.36 -10.22
C LYS A 193 13.15 10.80 -10.73
N SER A 194 12.44 11.68 -10.03
CA SER A 194 12.24 13.07 -10.45
C SER A 194 13.51 13.88 -10.23
N ASP A 195 13.85 14.73 -11.19
CA ASP A 195 14.90 15.75 -11.06
C ASP A 195 14.35 17.17 -10.85
N ALA A 196 13.09 17.25 -10.40
CA ALA A 196 12.43 18.49 -10.02
C ALA A 196 13.25 19.30 -9.00
N SER A 197 12.99 20.60 -8.97
CA SER A 197 13.67 21.57 -8.12
C SER A 197 13.66 21.13 -6.66
N ALA A 198 14.75 21.43 -5.93
CA ALA A 198 14.82 21.15 -4.49
C ALA A 198 13.64 21.74 -3.71
N ALA A 199 13.15 22.93 -4.11
CA ALA A 199 11.97 23.55 -3.50
C ALA A 199 10.71 22.67 -3.66
N THR A 200 10.43 22.21 -4.88
CA THR A 200 9.29 21.34 -5.18
C THR A 200 9.44 19.97 -4.50
N LYS A 201 10.65 19.41 -4.46
CA LYS A 201 10.95 18.17 -3.72
C LYS A 201 10.67 18.32 -2.21
N ARG A 202 11.02 19.45 -1.58
CA ARG A 202 10.69 19.68 -0.16
C ARG A 202 9.19 19.71 0.09
N VAL A 203 8.41 20.36 -0.78
CA VAL A 203 6.94 20.37 -0.69
C VAL A 203 6.40 18.95 -0.83
N ALA A 204 6.81 18.22 -1.87
CA ALA A 204 6.37 16.85 -2.13
C ALA A 204 6.70 15.87 -0.99
N MET A 205 7.92 15.91 -0.45
CA MET A 205 8.34 15.05 0.66
C MET A 205 7.62 15.38 1.97
N ARG A 206 7.38 16.67 2.22
CA ARG A 206 6.59 17.12 3.37
C ARG A 206 5.14 16.64 3.31
N THR A 207 4.54 16.70 2.12
CA THR A 207 3.21 16.11 1.89
C THR A 207 3.23 14.60 2.06
N LEU A 208 4.27 13.91 1.57
CA LEU A 208 4.43 12.47 1.81
C LEU A 208 4.45 12.15 3.31
N ALA A 209 5.17 12.92 4.14
CA ALA A 209 5.16 12.76 5.58
C ALA A 209 3.75 12.88 6.19
N GLN A 210 2.97 13.88 5.77
CA GLN A 210 1.57 14.03 6.22
C GLN A 210 0.74 12.79 5.88
N LEU A 211 0.83 12.32 4.63
CA LEU A 211 0.08 11.15 4.15
C LEU A 211 0.49 9.85 4.85
N MET A 212 1.76 9.71 5.20
CA MET A 212 2.31 8.57 5.93
C MET A 212 2.01 8.60 7.43
N SER A 213 1.77 9.78 8.01
CA SER A 213 1.67 9.98 9.47
C SER A 213 0.66 9.09 10.21
N PRO A 214 -0.53 8.75 9.67
CA PRO A 214 -1.44 7.83 10.36
C PRO A 214 -0.85 6.42 10.49
N MET A 215 0.04 6.05 9.57
CA MET A 215 0.59 4.71 9.45
C MET A 215 1.94 4.58 10.15
N VAL A 216 2.85 5.54 9.93
CA VAL A 216 4.23 5.56 10.44
C VAL A 216 4.56 6.91 11.08
N PRO A 217 3.98 7.18 12.25
CA PRO A 217 4.03 8.52 12.86
C PRO A 217 5.45 8.95 13.23
N HIS A 218 6.34 8.04 13.63
CA HIS A 218 7.66 8.42 14.13
C HIS A 218 8.55 8.90 12.97
N LEU A 219 8.62 8.14 11.88
CA LEU A 219 9.34 8.55 10.67
C LEU A 219 8.71 9.78 10.04
N ALA A 220 7.38 9.88 10.04
CA ALA A 220 6.69 11.04 9.49
C ALA A 220 7.05 12.34 10.22
N GLU A 221 7.17 12.33 11.56
CA GLU A 221 7.61 13.50 12.33
C GLU A 221 9.04 13.92 11.96
N GLU A 222 9.97 12.96 11.86
CA GLU A 222 11.36 13.25 11.49
C GLU A 222 11.46 13.80 10.06
N VAL A 223 10.77 13.19 9.09
CA VAL A 223 10.73 13.66 7.69
C VAL A 223 10.09 15.05 7.61
N TRP A 224 9.00 15.29 8.35
CA TRP A 224 8.34 16.59 8.41
C TRP A 224 9.30 17.68 8.92
N ALA A 225 10.02 17.41 10.02
CA ALA A 225 10.96 18.36 10.60
C ALA A 225 12.09 18.73 9.64
N ILE A 226 12.79 17.72 9.07
CA ILE A 226 13.96 17.99 8.20
C ILE A 226 13.58 18.64 6.87
N THR A 227 12.34 18.47 6.41
CA THR A 227 11.84 19.11 5.19
C THR A 227 11.27 20.51 5.42
N GLY A 228 11.40 21.05 6.63
CA GLY A 228 11.00 22.41 7.01
C GLY A 228 9.53 22.54 7.40
N GLY A 229 8.92 21.45 7.86
CA GLY A 229 7.61 21.46 8.51
C GLY A 229 7.64 22.17 9.86
N ALA A 230 6.57 22.88 10.21
CA ALA A 230 6.44 23.59 11.48
C ALA A 230 5.62 22.75 12.48
N GLY A 231 6.04 22.72 13.74
CA GLY A 231 5.37 21.93 14.78
C GLY A 231 5.36 20.43 14.48
N LEU A 232 4.38 19.72 15.06
CA LEU A 232 4.20 18.28 14.87
C LEU A 232 3.36 17.99 13.62
N VAL A 233 3.75 16.99 12.82
CA VAL A 233 2.94 16.55 11.67
C VAL A 233 1.57 16.04 12.12
N ALA A 234 1.48 15.45 13.31
CA ALA A 234 0.21 15.00 13.90
C ALA A 234 -0.81 16.13 14.16
N ARG A 235 -0.36 17.40 14.15
CA ARG A 235 -1.22 18.58 14.30
C ARG A 235 -1.37 19.38 13.00
N ALA A 236 -0.65 19.00 11.95
CA ALA A 236 -0.78 19.63 10.65
C ALA A 236 -2.16 19.30 10.04
N PRO A 237 -2.77 20.22 9.28
CA PRO A 237 -3.98 19.91 8.54
C PRO A 237 -3.71 18.82 7.51
N TRP A 238 -4.68 17.93 7.29
CA TRP A 238 -4.60 16.93 6.22
C TRP A 238 -4.46 17.64 4.85
N PRO A 239 -3.52 17.22 3.98
CA PRO A 239 -3.33 17.86 2.68
C PRO A 239 -4.56 17.66 1.79
N LYS A 240 -4.86 18.66 0.95
CA LYS A 240 -5.98 18.61 0.00
C LYS A 240 -5.45 18.60 -1.43
N ALA A 241 -5.96 17.69 -2.24
CA ALA A 241 -5.63 17.65 -3.67
C ALA A 241 -6.24 18.87 -4.37
N ASP A 242 -5.47 19.51 -5.25
CA ASP A 242 -5.99 20.54 -6.15
C ASP A 242 -6.66 19.84 -7.34
N PRO A 243 -7.97 20.03 -7.58
CA PRO A 243 -8.66 19.43 -8.72
C PRO A 243 -8.01 19.72 -10.08
N ALA A 244 -7.38 20.88 -10.26
CA ALA A 244 -6.70 21.23 -11.51
C ALA A 244 -5.46 20.34 -11.75
N MET A 245 -4.77 19.94 -10.68
CA MET A 245 -3.59 19.06 -10.74
C MET A 245 -3.96 17.57 -10.96
N LEU A 246 -5.25 17.23 -10.87
CA LEU A 246 -5.75 15.88 -11.16
C LEU A 246 -6.11 15.68 -12.64
N VAL A 247 -6.19 16.77 -13.41
CA VAL A 247 -6.48 16.70 -14.84
C VAL A 247 -5.25 16.17 -15.57
N GLU A 248 -5.43 15.08 -16.32
CA GLU A 248 -4.46 14.65 -17.32
C GLU A 248 -4.85 15.17 -18.69
N ASP A 249 -3.93 15.94 -19.27
CA ASP A 249 -4.05 16.45 -20.65
C ASP A 249 -3.68 15.37 -21.67
N THR A 250 -2.99 14.32 -21.23
CA THR A 250 -2.53 13.20 -22.08
C THR A 250 -2.91 11.86 -21.48
N VAL A 251 -3.12 10.85 -22.33
CA VAL A 251 -3.41 9.46 -21.95
C VAL A 251 -2.44 8.54 -22.69
N THR A 252 -1.94 7.54 -21.97
CA THR A 252 -1.19 6.42 -22.54
C THR A 252 -2.17 5.36 -23.04
N LEU A 253 -2.17 5.08 -24.34
CA LEU A 253 -2.99 4.06 -24.97
C LEU A 253 -2.12 2.86 -25.35
N PRO A 254 -2.32 1.68 -24.73
CA PRO A 254 -1.71 0.44 -25.17
C PRO A 254 -2.17 0.09 -26.58
N ILE A 255 -1.21 -0.26 -27.43
CA ILE A 255 -1.45 -0.80 -28.77
C ILE A 255 -1.46 -2.33 -28.67
N GLN A 256 -2.57 -2.91 -29.11
CA GLN A 256 -2.75 -4.35 -29.27
C GLN A 256 -2.77 -4.73 -30.74
N ILE A 257 -2.24 -5.91 -31.06
CA ILE A 257 -2.32 -6.53 -32.39
C ILE A 257 -2.97 -7.88 -32.22
N ASN A 258 -4.13 -8.08 -32.83
CA ASN A 258 -5.00 -9.25 -32.62
C ASN A 258 -5.19 -9.57 -31.12
N GLY A 259 -5.44 -8.53 -30.31
CA GLY A 259 -5.71 -8.64 -28.86
C GLY A 259 -4.48 -8.82 -27.97
N LYS A 260 -3.26 -8.87 -28.51
CA LYS A 260 -2.03 -8.96 -27.71
C LYS A 260 -1.31 -7.62 -27.68
N ARG A 261 -0.94 -7.11 -26.49
CA ARG A 261 -0.17 -5.85 -26.34
C ARG A 261 1.18 -5.95 -27.04
N ARG A 262 1.57 -4.90 -27.77
CA ARG A 262 2.81 -4.83 -28.55
C ARG A 262 3.58 -3.54 -28.35
N ALA A 263 2.87 -2.43 -28.19
CA ALA A 263 3.44 -1.10 -27.98
C ALA A 263 2.47 -0.25 -27.13
N GLU A 264 2.81 1.02 -26.95
CA GLU A 264 1.92 2.04 -26.40
C GLU A 264 2.28 3.41 -26.98
N ILE A 265 1.30 4.30 -27.02
CA ILE A 265 1.47 5.69 -27.45
C ILE A 265 0.90 6.63 -26.38
N VAL A 266 1.46 7.83 -26.30
CA VAL A 266 0.94 8.91 -25.45
C VAL A 266 0.30 9.95 -26.35
N VAL A 267 -0.98 10.24 -26.13
CA VAL A 267 -1.77 11.19 -26.94
C VAL A 267 -2.53 12.16 -26.06
N ALA A 268 -2.92 13.32 -26.60
CA ALA A 268 -3.83 14.22 -25.89
C ALA A 268 -5.16 13.52 -25.58
N LYS A 269 -5.75 13.80 -24.41
CA LYS A 269 -6.97 13.12 -23.92
C LYS A 269 -8.19 13.39 -24.77
N ASP A 270 -8.24 14.57 -25.38
CA ASP A 270 -9.28 15.03 -26.29
C ASP A 270 -8.94 14.77 -27.76
N LEU A 271 -7.85 14.04 -28.06
CA LEU A 271 -7.44 13.77 -29.43
C LEU A 271 -8.53 12.95 -30.15
N PRO A 272 -9.02 13.40 -31.32
CA PRO A 272 -10.04 12.67 -32.06
C PRO A 272 -9.58 11.26 -32.42
N PRO A 273 -10.46 10.25 -32.39
CA PRO A 273 -10.09 8.87 -32.72
C PRO A 273 -9.32 8.76 -34.03
N THR A 274 -9.72 9.49 -35.07
CA THR A 274 -9.08 9.51 -36.38
C THR A 274 -7.61 9.94 -36.36
N GLU A 275 -7.24 10.87 -35.48
CA GLU A 275 -5.84 11.29 -35.32
C GLU A 275 -5.05 10.25 -34.51
N VAL A 276 -5.69 9.61 -33.52
CA VAL A 276 -5.10 8.46 -32.82
C VAL A 276 -4.80 7.32 -33.80
N GLU A 277 -5.69 7.02 -34.77
CA GLU A 277 -5.46 5.97 -35.77
C GLU A 277 -4.21 6.26 -36.61
N LYS A 278 -4.01 7.51 -37.04
CA LYS A 278 -2.83 7.92 -37.80
C LYS A 278 -1.54 7.70 -37.02
N ILE A 279 -1.53 8.07 -35.74
CA ILE A 279 -0.38 7.86 -34.86
C ILE A 279 -0.09 6.37 -34.69
N VAL A 280 -1.12 5.54 -34.45
CA VAL A 280 -0.97 4.09 -34.30
C VAL A 280 -0.48 3.41 -35.58
N LEU A 281 -0.95 3.84 -36.75
CA LEU A 281 -0.52 3.28 -38.03
C LEU A 281 0.93 3.66 -38.39
N ALA A 282 1.47 4.72 -37.79
CA ALA A 282 2.87 5.13 -37.93
C ALA A 282 3.81 4.45 -36.92
N ASP A 283 3.26 3.71 -35.94
CA ASP A 283 4.07 3.01 -34.93
C ASP A 283 4.87 1.85 -35.54
N GLU A 284 6.15 1.73 -35.16
CA GLU A 284 7.06 0.73 -35.71
C GLU A 284 6.58 -0.72 -35.49
N ALA A 285 5.99 -1.01 -34.33
CA ALA A 285 5.51 -2.36 -34.02
C ALA A 285 4.28 -2.71 -34.87
N VAL A 286 3.44 -1.72 -35.16
CA VAL A 286 2.27 -1.86 -36.03
C VAL A 286 2.67 -2.02 -37.49
N LEU A 287 3.57 -1.17 -38.00
CA LEU A 287 4.10 -1.25 -39.36
C LEU A 287 4.74 -2.61 -39.64
N LYS A 288 5.55 -3.10 -38.69
CA LYS A 288 6.18 -4.42 -38.79
C LYS A 288 5.17 -5.56 -38.82
N ALA A 289 4.08 -5.46 -38.05
CA ALA A 289 3.05 -6.49 -38.00
C ALA A 289 2.15 -6.49 -39.25
N LEU A 290 1.91 -5.30 -39.82
CA LEU A 290 1.11 -5.15 -41.04
C LEU A 290 1.87 -5.59 -42.29
N ALA A 291 3.21 -5.52 -42.30
CA ALA A 291 4.05 -5.99 -43.40
C ALA A 291 3.63 -5.46 -44.79
N GLY A 292 3.13 -4.21 -44.84
CA GLY A 292 2.64 -3.57 -46.07
C GLY A 292 1.15 -3.79 -46.39
N ALA A 293 0.43 -4.62 -45.62
CA ALA A 293 -1.02 -4.76 -45.72
C ALA A 293 -1.77 -3.67 -44.94
N ALA A 294 -3.01 -3.38 -45.34
CA ALA A 294 -3.92 -2.56 -44.54
C ALA A 294 -4.57 -3.40 -43.43
N PRO A 295 -4.80 -2.86 -42.22
CA PRO A 295 -5.52 -3.57 -41.19
C PRO A 295 -6.97 -3.86 -41.62
N LYS A 296 -7.50 -5.03 -41.29
CA LYS A 296 -8.93 -5.35 -41.47
C LYS A 296 -9.84 -4.44 -40.64
N LYS A 297 -9.39 -4.10 -39.42
CA LYS A 297 -10.12 -3.21 -38.52
C LYS A 297 -9.16 -2.57 -37.53
N LEU A 298 -9.33 -1.28 -37.29
CA LEU A 298 -8.67 -0.55 -36.21
C LEU A 298 -9.76 -0.11 -35.23
N ILE A 299 -9.58 -0.45 -33.96
CA ILE A 299 -10.56 -0.18 -32.90
C ILE A 299 -9.90 0.71 -31.86
N VAL A 300 -10.27 1.99 -31.85
CA VAL A 300 -9.91 2.92 -30.79
C VAL A 300 -10.99 2.87 -29.71
N VAL A 301 -10.60 2.49 -28.50
CA VAL A 301 -11.45 2.66 -27.30
C VAL A 301 -10.91 3.87 -26.54
N PRO A 302 -11.57 5.05 -26.63
CA PRO A 302 -11.07 6.29 -26.05
C PRO A 302 -10.67 6.12 -24.58
N GLY A 303 -9.48 6.60 -24.25
CA GLY A 303 -8.95 6.53 -22.88
C GLY A 303 -8.53 5.14 -22.40
N ARG A 304 -8.64 4.08 -23.21
CA ARG A 304 -8.36 2.69 -22.76
C ARG A 304 -7.30 1.98 -23.59
N ILE A 305 -7.56 1.71 -24.88
CA ILE A 305 -6.67 0.91 -25.75
C ILE A 305 -6.90 1.24 -27.22
N VAL A 306 -5.93 0.87 -28.07
CA VAL A 306 -6.12 0.72 -29.51
C VAL A 306 -5.81 -0.72 -29.92
N ASN A 307 -6.71 -1.37 -30.66
CA ASN A 307 -6.51 -2.72 -31.16
C ASN A 307 -6.50 -2.74 -32.70
N VAL A 308 -5.39 -3.24 -33.25
CA VAL A 308 -5.16 -3.42 -34.69
C VAL A 308 -5.47 -4.88 -35.04
N VAL A 309 -6.45 -5.09 -35.91
CA VAL A 309 -6.80 -6.40 -36.46
C VAL A 309 -6.14 -6.54 -37.83
N LEU A 310 -5.23 -7.52 -37.97
CA LEU A 310 -4.53 -7.81 -39.23
C LEU A 310 -5.45 -8.47 -40.27
#